data_AF-A0A3D5AI64-F1
#
_entry.id   AF-A0A3D5AI64-F1
#
_cell.length_a   1.000
_cell.length_b   1.000
_cell.length_c   1.000
_cell.angle_alpha   90.00
_cell.angle_beta   90.00
_cell.angle_gamma   90.00
#
_symmetry.space_group_name_H-M   'P 1'
#
loop_
_entity.id
_entity.type
_entity.pdbx_description
1 polymer ?
#
loop_
_entity_poly.entity_id
_entity_poly.type
_entity_poly.pdbx_seq_one_letter_code
_entity_poly.pdbx_strand_id
1 'polypeptide(L)'
;QALHLFGVSGDQVGQAHARYSLGWVCERQGRHDEGLCHAEHALRLYTAVTDRAGQARALNTIGRRHLQLGDTERAVSCCWRALAMQRQIGNKPGEADAWDSLGLAYHLLGNNHMAAMCYRRAIDLYRSLGAYYDEAETLDRLGDAYLSGGDPDAAHTALQSAREIFEQLGHPQANTIRTKLDGMRRAFAEPRPPRC
;
A
#
# COMPACT_ATOMS: atom_id res chain seq x y z
N GLN A 1 -19.95 19.50 -14.97
CA GLN A 1 -19.76 20.16 -16.29
C GLN A 1 -18.34 20.04 -16.88
N ALA A 2 -17.29 19.67 -16.13
CA ALA A 2 -15.94 19.50 -16.69
C ALA A 2 -15.78 18.27 -17.62
N LEU A 3 -16.48 17.16 -17.33
CA LEU A 3 -16.41 15.92 -18.12
C LEU A 3 -16.92 16.05 -19.56
N HIS A 4 -17.77 17.04 -19.85
CA HIS A 4 -18.33 17.24 -21.19
C HIS A 4 -17.49 18.17 -22.07
N LEU A 5 -16.60 18.98 -21.48
CA LEU A 5 -15.66 19.83 -22.21
C LEU A 5 -14.44 19.07 -22.71
N PHE A 6 -14.00 18.02 -21.98
CA PHE A 6 -12.87 17.19 -22.42
C PHE A 6 -13.22 16.23 -23.56
N GLY A 7 -14.50 15.89 -23.76
CA GLY A 7 -14.94 15.08 -24.90
C GLY A 7 -14.69 15.74 -26.26
N VAL A 8 -14.43 17.05 -26.28
CA VAL A 8 -14.24 17.85 -27.51
C VAL A 8 -12.77 18.27 -27.72
N SER A 9 -11.89 18.16 -26.71
CA SER A 9 -10.56 18.79 -26.76
C SER A 9 -9.38 17.89 -27.19
N GLY A 10 -9.56 16.58 -27.41
CA GLY A 10 -8.46 15.69 -27.79
C GLY A 10 -7.35 15.52 -26.73
N ASP A 11 -7.47 16.16 -25.57
CA ASP A 11 -6.52 16.05 -24.46
C ASP A 11 -6.79 14.79 -23.61
N GLN A 12 -6.37 13.66 -24.16
CA GLN A 12 -6.48 12.36 -23.51
C GLN A 12 -5.64 12.27 -22.22
N VAL A 13 -4.57 13.08 -22.10
CA VAL A 13 -3.73 13.14 -20.89
C VAL A 13 -4.47 13.83 -19.75
N GLY A 14 -5.09 15.00 -20.01
CA GLY A 14 -5.93 15.70 -19.05
C GLY A 14 -7.11 14.85 -18.57
N GLN A 15 -7.75 14.11 -19.48
CA GLN A 15 -8.80 13.14 -19.13
C GLN A 15 -8.30 12.02 -18.21
N ALA A 16 -7.11 11.47 -18.47
CA ALA A 16 -6.53 10.41 -17.65
C ALA A 16 -6.24 10.89 -16.23
N HIS A 17 -5.65 12.08 -16.08
CA HIS A 17 -5.41 12.69 -14.77
C HIS A 17 -6.72 12.99 -14.03
N ALA A 18 -7.73 13.53 -14.72
CA ALA A 18 -9.03 13.80 -14.11
C ALA A 18 -9.70 12.51 -13.60
N ARG A 19 -9.66 11.43 -14.41
CA ARG A 19 -10.18 10.11 -14.02
C ARG A 19 -9.43 9.52 -12.83
N TYR A 20 -8.10 9.62 -12.83
CA TYR A 20 -7.28 9.17 -11.71
C TYR A 20 -7.67 9.90 -10.41
N SER A 21 -7.79 11.22 -10.46
CA SER A 21 -8.20 12.04 -9.30
C SER A 21 -9.61 11.69 -8.82
N LEU A 22 -10.57 11.44 -9.72
CA LEU A 22 -11.91 10.98 -9.35
C LEU A 22 -11.87 9.62 -8.63
N GLY A 23 -10.97 8.72 -9.04
CA GLY A 23 -10.74 7.45 -8.34
C GLY A 23 -10.32 7.61 -6.88
N TRP A 24 -9.48 8.61 -6.57
CA TRP A 24 -9.09 8.95 -5.19
C TRP A 24 -10.24 9.58 -4.39
N VAL A 25 -11.07 10.40 -5.02
CA VAL A 25 -12.25 10.97 -4.36
C VAL A 25 -13.26 9.88 -3.99
N CYS A 26 -13.50 8.91 -4.88
CA CYS A 26 -14.39 7.79 -4.61
C CYS A 26 -13.87 6.91 -3.45
N GLU A 27 -12.55 6.70 -3.34
CA GLU A 27 -11.92 6.00 -2.21
C GLU A 27 -12.22 6.67 -0.88
N ARG A 28 -12.07 8.00 -0.80
CA ARG A 28 -12.39 8.75 0.43
C ARG A 28 -13.87 8.68 0.82
N GLN A 29 -14.74 8.33 -0.12
CA GLN A 29 -16.18 8.16 0.07
C GLN A 29 -16.60 6.70 0.25
N GLY A 30 -15.66 5.74 0.25
CA GLY A 30 -15.96 4.30 0.34
C GLY A 30 -16.62 3.70 -0.91
N ARG A 31 -16.64 4.44 -2.03
CA ARG A 31 -17.26 4.01 -3.31
C ARG A 31 -16.24 3.22 -4.13
N HIS A 32 -15.90 2.03 -3.65
CA HIS A 32 -14.78 1.24 -4.17
C HIS A 32 -14.97 0.79 -5.63
N ASP A 33 -16.18 0.36 -6.00
CA ASP A 33 -16.50 -0.06 -7.38
C ASP A 33 -16.36 1.08 -8.38
N GLU A 34 -16.87 2.27 -8.02
CA GLU A 34 -16.76 3.45 -8.87
C GLU A 34 -15.30 3.93 -8.97
N GLY A 35 -14.57 3.86 -7.86
CA GLY A 35 -13.13 4.11 -7.84
C GLY A 35 -12.35 3.17 -8.77
N LEU A 36 -12.70 1.89 -8.80
CA LEU A 36 -12.12 0.91 -9.72
C LEU A 36 -12.43 1.26 -11.18
N CYS A 37 -13.69 1.54 -11.49
CA CYS A 37 -14.10 1.94 -12.84
C CYS A 37 -13.34 3.19 -13.34
N HIS A 38 -13.16 4.18 -12.47
CA HIS A 38 -12.36 5.37 -12.79
C HIS A 38 -10.88 5.05 -13.03
N ALA A 39 -10.28 4.17 -12.23
CA ALA A 39 -8.88 3.77 -12.37
C ALA A 39 -8.64 2.93 -13.64
N GLU A 40 -9.53 2.02 -13.99
CA GLU A 40 -9.47 1.25 -15.24
C GLU A 40 -9.63 2.14 -16.48
N HIS A 41 -10.52 3.13 -16.39
CA HIS A 41 -10.67 4.12 -17.46
C HIS A 41 -9.38 4.94 -17.63
N ALA A 42 -8.78 5.41 -16.53
CA ALA A 42 -7.51 6.11 -16.57
C ALA A 42 -6.41 5.24 -17.19
N LEU A 43 -6.33 3.95 -16.83
CA LEU A 43 -5.37 3.02 -17.42
C LEU A 43 -5.54 2.90 -18.95
N ARG A 44 -6.77 2.81 -19.45
CA ARG A 44 -7.03 2.77 -20.91
C ARG A 44 -6.54 4.04 -21.60
N LEU A 45 -6.79 5.21 -21.01
CA LEU A 45 -6.35 6.50 -21.57
C LEU A 45 -4.82 6.61 -21.56
N TYR A 46 -4.16 6.30 -20.43
CA TYR A 46 -2.70 6.29 -20.35
C TYR A 46 -2.05 5.29 -21.33
N THR A 47 -2.74 4.18 -21.61
CA THR A 47 -2.31 3.22 -22.65
C THR A 47 -2.41 3.83 -24.04
N ALA A 48 -3.53 4.50 -24.36
CA ALA A 48 -3.75 5.12 -25.67
C ALA A 48 -2.71 6.22 -25.99
N VAL A 49 -2.28 6.98 -24.97
CA VAL A 49 -1.25 8.03 -25.12
C VAL A 49 0.17 7.54 -24.83
N THR A 50 0.38 6.24 -24.63
CA THR A 50 1.68 5.63 -24.31
C THR A 50 2.38 6.17 -23.05
N ASP A 51 1.63 6.77 -22.12
CA ASP A 51 2.15 7.24 -20.84
C ASP A 51 2.41 6.06 -19.89
N ARG A 52 3.66 5.63 -19.82
CA ARG A 52 4.10 4.51 -18.96
C ARG A 52 4.00 4.83 -17.48
N ALA A 53 4.25 6.08 -17.07
CA ALA A 53 4.16 6.47 -15.67
C ALA A 53 2.71 6.48 -15.18
N GLY A 54 1.81 7.02 -16.01
CA GLY A 54 0.37 6.97 -15.78
C GLY A 54 -0.17 5.54 -15.74
N GLN A 55 0.23 4.67 -16.68
CA GLN A 55 -0.13 3.24 -16.68
C GLN A 55 0.30 2.54 -15.39
N ALA A 56 1.55 2.72 -14.96
CA ALA A 56 2.08 2.09 -13.75
C ALA A 56 1.31 2.53 -12.48
N ARG A 57 1.03 3.82 -12.35
CA ARG A 57 0.22 4.39 -11.25
C ARG A 57 -1.21 3.88 -11.25
N ALA A 58 -1.85 3.82 -12.42
CA ALA A 58 -3.22 3.34 -12.56
C ALA A 58 -3.30 1.85 -12.20
N LEU A 59 -2.34 1.02 -12.64
CA LEU A 59 -2.26 -0.39 -12.27
C LEU A 59 -2.12 -0.60 -10.77
N ASN A 60 -1.25 0.15 -10.09
CA ASN A 60 -1.11 0.02 -8.64
C ASN A 60 -2.41 0.41 -7.92
N THR A 61 -3.06 1.46 -8.40
CA THR A 61 -4.35 1.93 -7.86
C THR A 61 -5.45 0.88 -8.04
N ILE A 62 -5.56 0.27 -9.22
CA ILE A 62 -6.48 -0.85 -9.50
C ILE A 62 -6.19 -2.01 -8.55
N GLY A 63 -4.92 -2.34 -8.33
CA GLY A 63 -4.52 -3.38 -7.38
C GLY A 63 -5.04 -3.08 -5.97
N ARG A 64 -4.79 -1.88 -5.45
CA ARG A 64 -5.33 -1.44 -4.15
C ARG A 64 -6.86 -1.47 -4.09
N ARG A 65 -7.57 -1.13 -5.18
CA ARG A 65 -9.04 -1.23 -5.23
C ARG A 65 -9.51 -2.67 -5.12
N HIS A 66 -8.88 -3.60 -5.83
CA HIS A 66 -9.20 -5.02 -5.70
C HIS A 66 -8.99 -5.54 -4.27
N LEU A 67 -7.96 -5.06 -3.54
CA LEU A 67 -7.82 -5.38 -2.11
C LEU A 67 -9.01 -4.93 -1.27
N GLN A 68 -9.52 -3.72 -1.52
CA GLN A 68 -10.69 -3.18 -0.81
C GLN A 68 -11.98 -3.96 -1.14
N LEU A 69 -12.06 -4.56 -2.33
CA LEU A 69 -13.19 -5.36 -2.79
C LEU A 69 -13.06 -6.85 -2.42
N GLY A 70 -11.93 -7.29 -1.84
CA GLY A 70 -11.66 -8.68 -1.51
C GLY A 70 -11.12 -9.54 -2.66
N ASP A 71 -10.88 -8.95 -3.83
CA ASP A 71 -10.36 -9.60 -5.04
C ASP A 71 -8.82 -9.74 -5.00
N THR A 72 -8.29 -10.39 -3.97
CA THR A 72 -6.85 -10.32 -3.65
C THR A 72 -5.93 -10.90 -4.73
N GLU A 73 -6.37 -11.91 -5.49
CA GLU A 73 -5.58 -12.46 -6.61
C GLU A 73 -5.38 -11.46 -7.75
N ARG A 74 -6.45 -10.72 -8.11
CA ARG A 74 -6.37 -9.66 -9.12
C ARG A 74 -5.49 -8.51 -8.63
N ALA A 75 -5.57 -8.19 -7.35
CA ALA A 75 -4.71 -7.19 -6.74
C ALA A 75 -3.22 -7.53 -6.91
N VAL A 76 -2.82 -8.77 -6.57
CA VAL A 76 -1.43 -9.24 -6.73
C VAL A 76 -0.98 -9.10 -8.18
N SER A 77 -1.80 -9.54 -9.16
CA SER A 77 -1.48 -9.42 -10.59
C SER A 77 -1.26 -7.97 -11.02
N CYS A 78 -2.16 -7.05 -10.63
CA CYS A 78 -2.06 -5.64 -10.96
C CYS A 78 -0.83 -4.99 -10.31
N CYS A 79 -0.55 -5.27 -9.03
CA CYS A 79 0.60 -4.69 -8.33
C CYS A 79 1.94 -5.21 -8.89
N TRP A 80 2.05 -6.48 -9.29
CA TRP A 80 3.26 -6.97 -9.98
C TRP A 80 3.48 -6.29 -11.33
N ARG A 81 2.43 -6.09 -12.11
CA ARG A 81 2.51 -5.36 -13.39
C ARG A 81 2.92 -3.91 -13.16
N ALA A 82 2.35 -3.25 -12.14
CA ALA A 82 2.74 -1.91 -11.74
C ALA A 82 4.23 -1.87 -11.36
N LEU A 83 4.67 -2.75 -10.47
CA LEU A 83 6.07 -2.84 -10.02
C LEU A 83 7.04 -3.02 -11.19
N ALA A 84 6.74 -3.93 -12.13
CA ALA A 84 7.55 -4.15 -13.31
C ALA A 84 7.69 -2.86 -14.15
N MET A 85 6.59 -2.13 -14.36
CA MET A 85 6.61 -0.86 -15.09
C MET A 85 7.36 0.24 -14.33
N GLN A 86 7.16 0.38 -13.01
CA GLN A 86 7.86 1.37 -12.19
C GLN A 86 9.37 1.18 -12.25
N ARG A 87 9.84 -0.08 -12.24
CA ARG A 87 11.25 -0.43 -12.44
C ARG A 87 11.76 -0.07 -13.83
N GLN A 88 10.99 -0.38 -14.87
CA GLN A 88 11.36 -0.06 -16.26
C GLN A 88 11.55 1.44 -16.48
N ILE A 89 10.72 2.28 -15.83
CA ILE A 89 10.82 3.75 -15.95
C ILE A 89 11.73 4.38 -14.89
N GLY A 90 12.34 3.60 -14.01
CA GLY A 90 13.23 4.10 -12.94
C GLY A 90 12.53 4.88 -11.83
N ASN A 91 11.22 4.76 -11.67
CA ASN A 91 10.46 5.48 -10.64
C ASN A 91 10.57 4.76 -9.29
N LYS A 92 11.54 5.17 -8.47
CA LYS A 92 11.81 4.57 -7.16
C LYS A 92 10.69 4.75 -6.14
N PRO A 93 10.06 5.94 -5.98
CA PRO A 93 8.87 6.08 -5.15
C PRO A 93 7.74 5.13 -5.58
N GLY A 94 7.45 5.07 -6.88
CA GLY A 94 6.44 4.16 -7.40
C GLY A 94 6.78 2.68 -7.22
N GLU A 95 8.07 2.32 -7.25
CA GLU A 95 8.56 0.97 -6.93
C GLU A 95 8.25 0.61 -5.46
N ALA A 96 8.49 1.55 -4.53
CA ALA A 96 8.20 1.36 -3.11
C ALA A 96 6.70 1.16 -2.86
N ASP A 97 5.85 2.02 -3.44
CA ASP A 97 4.39 1.92 -3.32
C ASP A 97 3.83 0.59 -3.84
N ALA A 98 4.42 0.07 -4.92
CA ALA A 98 4.01 -1.21 -5.49
C ALA A 98 4.45 -2.39 -4.61
N TRP A 99 5.63 -2.31 -3.99
CA TRP A 99 6.08 -3.29 -3.00
C TRP A 99 5.20 -3.30 -1.75
N ASP A 100 4.85 -2.14 -1.21
CA ASP A 100 3.95 -2.03 -0.05
C ASP A 100 2.56 -2.61 -0.38
N SER A 101 2.02 -2.28 -1.55
CA SER A 101 0.73 -2.81 -2.02
C SER A 101 0.75 -4.34 -2.19
N LEU A 102 1.86 -4.91 -2.69
CA LEU A 102 2.06 -6.37 -2.74
C LEU A 102 2.14 -6.97 -1.33
N GLY A 103 2.81 -6.30 -0.39
CA GLY A 103 2.89 -6.73 1.01
C GLY A 103 1.50 -6.84 1.63
N LEU A 104 0.66 -5.82 1.43
CA LEU A 104 -0.73 -5.83 1.88
C LEU A 104 -1.54 -6.95 1.22
N ALA A 105 -1.37 -7.14 -0.08
CA ALA A 105 -2.06 -8.21 -0.80
C ALA A 105 -1.72 -9.60 -0.26
N TYR A 106 -0.43 -9.91 -0.06
CA TYR A 106 -0.03 -11.19 0.49
C TYR A 106 -0.43 -11.38 1.95
N HIS A 107 -0.45 -10.30 2.74
CA HIS A 107 -0.92 -10.35 4.11
C HIS A 107 -2.41 -10.73 4.17
N LEU A 108 -3.24 -10.13 3.32
CA LEU A 108 -4.66 -10.47 3.20
C LEU A 108 -4.91 -11.88 2.64
N LEU A 109 -3.96 -12.46 1.90
CA LEU A 109 -3.97 -13.88 1.51
C LEU A 109 -3.52 -14.84 2.63
N GLY A 110 -3.10 -14.32 3.79
CA GLY A 110 -2.50 -15.10 4.87
C GLY A 110 -1.06 -15.56 4.58
N ASN A 111 -0.46 -15.13 3.46
CA ASN A 111 0.93 -15.44 3.15
C ASN A 111 1.87 -14.41 3.81
N ASN A 112 1.98 -14.51 5.13
CA ASN A 112 2.72 -13.56 5.96
C ASN A 112 4.22 -13.51 5.64
N HIS A 113 4.80 -14.63 5.18
CA HIS A 113 6.20 -14.66 4.75
C HIS A 113 6.45 -13.79 3.51
N MET A 114 5.61 -13.94 2.48
CA MET A 114 5.71 -13.11 1.27
C MET A 114 5.36 -11.65 1.57
N ALA A 115 4.39 -11.41 2.45
CA ALA A 115 4.04 -10.06 2.91
C ALA A 115 5.26 -9.36 3.52
N ALA A 116 5.91 -10.01 4.49
CA ALA A 116 7.08 -9.48 5.17
C ALA A 116 8.24 -9.18 4.20
N MET A 117 8.46 -10.06 3.21
CA MET A 117 9.48 -9.83 2.17
C MET A 117 9.16 -8.60 1.31
N CYS A 118 7.91 -8.42 0.91
CA CYS A 118 7.49 -7.27 0.12
C CYS A 118 7.59 -5.96 0.92
N TYR A 119 7.10 -5.95 2.16
CA TYR A 119 7.20 -4.78 3.04
C TYR A 119 8.63 -4.37 3.31
N ARG A 120 9.55 -5.31 3.56
CA ARG A 120 10.98 -5.00 3.74
C ARG A 120 11.59 -4.30 2.51
N ARG A 121 11.23 -4.73 1.30
CA ARG A 121 11.68 -4.07 0.07
C ARG A 121 11.13 -2.65 -0.07
N ALA A 122 9.88 -2.42 0.32
CA ALA A 122 9.29 -1.09 0.36
C ALA A 122 9.99 -0.20 1.40
N ILE A 123 10.22 -0.69 2.62
CA ILE A 123 10.93 0.00 3.71
C ILE A 123 12.34 0.43 3.27
N ASP A 124 13.11 -0.47 2.66
CA ASP A 124 14.47 -0.16 2.19
C ASP A 124 14.44 0.99 1.15
N LEU A 125 13.45 0.99 0.26
CA LEU A 125 13.26 2.05 -0.72
C LEU A 125 12.81 3.36 -0.06
N TYR A 126 11.78 3.36 0.78
CA TYR A 126 11.30 4.55 1.47
C TYR A 126 12.39 5.20 2.31
N ARG A 127 13.18 4.40 3.03
CA ARG A 127 14.34 4.87 3.78
C ARG A 127 15.36 5.56 2.87
N SER A 128 15.70 4.94 1.74
CA SER A 128 16.64 5.53 0.76
C SER A 128 16.14 6.84 0.15
N LEU A 129 14.81 7.04 0.12
CA LEU A 129 14.14 8.22 -0.40
C LEU A 129 13.89 9.29 0.68
N GLY A 130 14.14 9.00 1.96
CA GLY A 130 13.78 9.87 3.08
C GLY A 130 12.27 9.98 3.30
N ALA A 131 11.49 9.03 2.80
CA ALA A 131 10.04 8.97 2.97
C ALA A 131 9.67 8.34 4.32
N TYR A 132 10.04 9.02 5.41
CA TYR A 132 9.95 8.46 6.77
C TYR A 132 8.52 8.12 7.21
N TYR A 133 7.52 8.88 6.76
CA TYR A 133 6.12 8.57 7.07
C TYR A 133 5.70 7.22 6.47
N ASP A 134 5.99 7.01 5.18
CA ASP A 134 5.65 5.77 4.47
C ASP A 134 6.48 4.59 4.99
N GLU A 135 7.75 4.82 5.36
CA GLU A 135 8.59 3.84 6.04
C GLU A 135 7.94 3.36 7.35
N ALA A 136 7.49 4.29 8.19
CA ALA A 136 6.88 3.97 9.49
C ALA A 136 5.53 3.26 9.34
N GLU A 137 4.70 3.68 8.37
CA GLU A 137 3.43 3.01 8.09
C GLU A 137 3.67 1.57 7.59
N THR A 138 4.65 1.37 6.72
CA THR A 138 5.01 0.05 6.21
C THR A 138 5.60 -0.84 7.31
N LEU A 139 6.37 -0.27 8.26
CA LEU A 139 6.87 -0.99 9.43
C LEU A 139 5.74 -1.44 10.38
N ASP A 140 4.69 -0.63 10.56
CA ASP A 140 3.51 -1.05 11.34
C ASP A 140 2.80 -2.25 10.69
N ARG A 141 2.58 -2.19 9.37
CA ARG A 141 2.01 -3.32 8.59
C ARG A 141 2.91 -4.56 8.60
N LEU A 142 4.24 -4.37 8.56
CA LEU A 142 5.20 -5.47 8.72
C LEU A 142 5.07 -6.12 10.12
N GLY A 143 4.88 -5.31 11.16
CA GLY A 143 4.57 -5.79 12.51
C GLY A 143 3.33 -6.67 12.56
N ASP A 144 2.24 -6.25 11.89
CA ASP A 144 1.02 -7.06 11.78
C ASP A 144 1.21 -8.37 11.03
N ALA A 145 1.99 -8.35 9.94
CA ALA A 145 2.34 -9.54 9.20
C ALA A 145 3.15 -10.53 10.06
N TYR A 146 4.10 -10.05 10.87
CA TYR A 146 4.86 -10.91 11.79
C TYR A 146 4.00 -11.48 12.91
N LEU A 147 3.11 -10.69 13.52
CA LEU A 147 2.15 -11.19 14.52
C LEU A 147 1.28 -12.30 13.94
N SER A 148 0.74 -12.09 12.73
CA SER A 148 -0.08 -13.07 12.03
C SER A 148 0.73 -14.29 11.58
N GLY A 149 2.03 -14.13 11.38
CA GLY A 149 2.99 -15.20 11.09
C GLY A 149 3.50 -15.95 12.34
N GLY A 150 3.11 -15.53 13.54
CA GLY A 150 3.55 -16.16 14.80
C GLY A 150 4.95 -15.77 15.26
N ASP A 151 5.48 -14.63 14.80
CA ASP A 151 6.78 -14.09 15.19
C ASP A 151 6.62 -12.78 15.99
N PRO A 152 6.29 -12.86 17.29
CA PRO A 152 6.05 -11.67 18.12
C PRO A 152 7.32 -10.84 18.35
N ASP A 153 8.51 -11.45 18.29
CA ASP A 153 9.78 -10.75 18.51
C ASP A 153 10.15 -9.87 17.30
N ALA A 154 10.00 -10.41 16.09
CA ALA A 154 10.16 -9.63 14.86
C ALA A 154 9.10 -8.54 14.75
N ALA A 155 7.85 -8.84 15.15
CA ALA A 155 6.78 -7.85 15.21
C ALA A 155 7.11 -6.72 16.18
N HIS A 156 7.59 -7.04 17.39
CA HIS A 156 7.96 -6.05 18.39
C HIS A 156 9.05 -5.10 17.85
N THR A 157 10.07 -5.65 17.21
CA THR A 157 11.15 -4.89 16.59
C THR A 157 10.64 -3.94 15.51
N ALA A 158 9.81 -4.43 14.58
CA ALA A 158 9.24 -3.60 13.51
C ALA A 158 8.37 -2.46 14.07
N LEU A 159 7.52 -2.76 15.06
CA LEU A 159 6.64 -1.79 15.70
C LEU A 159 7.41 -0.76 16.53
N GLN A 160 8.50 -1.15 17.19
CA GLN A 160 9.38 -0.21 17.88
C GLN A 160 9.97 0.81 16.91
N SER A 161 10.53 0.35 15.78
CA SER A 161 11.06 1.24 14.74
C SER A 161 9.99 2.16 14.15
N ALA A 162 8.78 1.63 13.87
CA ALA A 162 7.65 2.44 13.41
C ALA A 162 7.30 3.55 14.41
N ARG A 163 7.20 3.20 15.70
CA ARG A 163 6.90 4.16 16.76
C ARG A 163 7.95 5.26 16.85
N GLU A 164 9.22 4.91 16.84
CA GLU A 164 10.33 5.88 16.93
C GLU A 164 10.27 6.90 15.79
N ILE A 165 10.02 6.44 14.56
CA ILE A 165 9.88 7.35 13.42
C ILE A 165 8.65 8.25 13.60
N PHE A 166 7.49 7.69 13.98
CA PHE A 166 6.30 8.52 14.21
C PHE A 166 6.46 9.51 15.38
N GLU A 167 7.23 9.17 16.42
CA GLU A 167 7.57 10.09 17.51
C GLU A 167 8.44 11.24 17.01
N GLN A 168 9.44 10.96 16.19
CA GLN A 168 10.27 11.99 15.55
C GLN A 168 9.45 12.91 14.63
N LEU A 169 8.44 12.37 13.95
CA LEU A 169 7.51 13.13 13.11
C LEU A 169 6.43 13.87 13.92
N GLY A 170 6.31 13.65 15.23
CA GLY A 170 5.23 14.19 16.06
C GLY A 170 3.84 13.65 15.67
N HIS A 171 3.77 12.48 15.04
CA HIS A 171 2.55 11.91 14.49
C HIS A 171 1.77 11.10 15.55
N PRO A 172 0.44 11.25 15.69
CA PRO A 172 -0.34 10.58 16.73
C PRO A 172 -0.34 9.05 16.64
N GLN A 173 -0.01 8.46 15.48
CA GLN A 173 0.13 7.01 15.31
C GLN A 173 1.15 6.38 16.27
N ALA A 174 2.14 7.16 16.74
CA ALA A 174 3.07 6.71 17.78
C ALA A 174 2.33 6.19 19.04
N ASN A 175 1.24 6.85 19.44
CA ASN A 175 0.45 6.45 20.61
C ASN A 175 -0.33 5.15 20.35
N THR A 176 -0.84 4.96 19.14
CA THR A 176 -1.52 3.73 18.72
C THR A 176 -0.55 2.55 18.78
N ILE A 177 0.65 2.70 18.21
CA ILE A 177 1.67 1.65 18.22
C ILE A 177 2.16 1.37 19.64
N ARG A 178 2.31 2.39 20.49
CA ARG A 178 2.64 2.20 21.91
C ARG A 178 1.63 1.29 22.62
N THR A 179 0.35 1.53 22.37
CA THR A 179 -0.74 0.71 22.93
C THR A 179 -0.67 -0.73 22.43
N LYS A 180 -0.37 -0.93 21.14
CA LYS A 180 -0.18 -2.25 20.53
C LYS A 180 1.00 -3.00 21.14
N LEU A 181 2.15 -2.34 21.32
CA LEU A 181 3.33 -2.88 21.99
C LEU A 181 3.06 -3.27 23.46
N ASP A 182 2.31 -2.45 24.19
CA ASP A 182 1.90 -2.78 25.57
C ASP A 182 0.97 -4.00 25.61
N GLY A 183 0.04 -4.11 24.66
CA GLY A 183 -0.82 -5.26 24.49
C GLY A 183 -0.03 -6.55 24.23
N MET A 184 0.94 -6.50 23.31
CA MET A 184 1.85 -7.62 23.04
C MET A 184 2.62 -8.04 24.28
N ARG A 185 3.21 -7.08 25.01
CA ARG A 185 3.95 -7.37 26.24
C ARG A 185 3.08 -8.12 27.25
N ARG A 186 1.81 -7.73 27.42
CA ARG A 186 0.89 -8.43 28.34
C ARG A 186 0.55 -9.82 27.84
N ALA A 187 0.25 -9.97 26.54
CA ALA A 187 -0.14 -11.25 25.94
C ALA A 187 0.97 -12.30 25.98
N PHE A 188 2.24 -11.89 25.94
CA PHE A 188 3.40 -12.78 25.87
C PHE A 188 4.25 -12.82 27.16
N ALA A 189 3.86 -12.11 28.23
CA ALA A 189 4.56 -12.12 29.52
C ALA A 189 4.07 -13.20 30.51
N GLU A 190 2.94 -13.88 30.25
CA GLU A 190 2.45 -14.92 31.17
C GLU A 190 3.12 -16.29 30.93
N PRO A 191 3.72 -16.91 31.96
CA PRO A 191 4.14 -18.30 31.87
C PRO A 191 2.88 -19.18 31.74
N ARG A 192 2.84 -20.06 30.72
CA ARG A 192 1.79 -21.09 30.61
C ARG A 192 1.70 -21.83 31.95
N PRO A 193 0.51 -21.93 32.57
CA PRO A 193 0.38 -22.71 33.80
C PRO A 193 0.81 -24.16 33.51
N PRO A 194 1.49 -24.83 34.45
CA PRO A 194 1.86 -26.23 34.27
C PRO A 194 0.58 -27.03 34.03
N ARG A 195 0.55 -27.82 32.94
CA ARG A 195 -0.52 -28.79 32.73
C ARG A 195 -0.45 -29.80 33.88
N CYS A 196 -1.51 -29.87 34.68
CA CYS A 196 -1.70 -30.90 35.70
C CYS A 196 -1.72 -32.30 35.06
#